data_AF-A0A8T7MFV1-F1
#
_entry.id   AF-A0A8T7MFV1-F1
#
_cell.length_a   1.000
_cell.length_b   1.000
_cell.length_c   1.000
_cell.angle_alpha   90.00
_cell.angle_beta   90.00
_cell.angle_gamma   90.00
#
_symmetry.space_group_name_H-M   'P 1'
#
loop_
_entity.id
_entity.type
_entity.pdbx_description
1 polymer ?
#
loop_
_entity_poly.entity_id
_entity_poly.type
_entity_poly.pdbx_seq_one_letter_code
_entity_poly.pdbx_strand_id
1 'polypeptide(L)'
;MMNIKQKAKRQIRGLFLHSLRRAARPVLRYRATPPDLAKPPQRLLVLRPDHLGDLLMTTPALSLLRHALPKTEITALVGPWGAASLQNNSDVDNIVRCEFPGFSREPKANPFAPYLYALEQSRILRQSGYEAAINFRYDFWWGALLTYLADIPVRIGYDWPEAHSFLTHRLPFQAKSGNFLPSLNQLPNFGQPSQHSAALNLALAHYTLQQYQINSDPYLSEQQITRMKYYPAAEDLRYVNLNLSEWGVGRKEKVVVIHPGSGATLKLWTVEGFAAVADALAERYNTKVVLAGGEGESVLLKNIVKTCQSDPLHWETSGGFGRLAALFARCDLVIGLDSGPLHLAVAVGTPTIHLFGPTDPTIFGPWGDPTRHRIVRTDVDLPCCPCGVLDFERGCWKGGYCLRTIKVSQVLQVVEELLEKR
;
A
#
# COMPACT_ATOMS: atom_id res chain seq x y z
N MET A 1 19.20 3.46 12.37
CA MET A 1 19.25 3.80 13.82
C MET A 1 18.61 5.16 14.03
N MET A 2 17.73 5.31 15.00
CA MET A 2 17.00 6.55 15.28
C MET A 2 17.90 7.52 16.05
N ASN A 3 18.02 8.78 15.62
CA ASN A 3 18.90 9.78 16.26
C ASN A 3 18.41 10.11 17.69
N ILE A 4 19.32 10.41 18.62
CA ILE A 4 19.05 10.85 20.00
C ILE A 4 17.94 11.91 20.07
N LYS A 5 17.96 12.92 19.18
CA LYS A 5 16.91 13.95 19.11
C LYS A 5 15.53 13.38 18.79
N GLN A 6 15.45 12.41 17.90
CA GLN A 6 14.20 11.72 17.56
C GLN A 6 13.71 10.85 18.73
N LYS A 7 14.63 10.18 19.44
CA LYS A 7 14.32 9.37 20.63
C LYS A 7 13.73 10.24 21.76
N ALA A 8 14.35 11.38 22.06
CA ALA A 8 13.86 12.33 23.04
C ALA A 8 12.47 12.88 22.67
N LYS A 9 12.28 13.27 21.39
CA LYS A 9 10.97 13.74 20.89
C LYS A 9 9.86 12.68 21.02
N ARG A 10 10.19 11.40 20.85
CA ARG A 10 9.22 10.29 21.06
C ARG A 10 8.88 10.11 22.53
N GLN A 11 9.87 10.15 23.43
CA GLN A 11 9.64 10.05 24.87
C GLN A 11 8.76 11.18 25.40
N ILE A 12 9.07 12.44 25.04
CA ILE A 12 8.27 13.61 25.44
C ILE A 12 6.83 13.47 24.96
N ARG A 13 6.62 13.03 23.71
CA ARG A 13 5.29 12.77 23.16
C ARG A 13 4.56 11.67 23.93
N GLY A 14 5.24 10.57 24.26
CA GLY A 14 4.66 9.49 25.06
C GLY A 14 4.13 9.97 26.42
N LEU A 15 4.93 10.78 27.13
CA LEU A 15 4.51 11.40 28.40
C LEU A 15 3.29 12.31 28.22
N PHE A 16 3.30 13.16 27.20
CA PHE A 16 2.17 14.03 26.88
C PHE A 16 0.89 13.24 26.55
N LEU A 17 0.99 12.20 25.72
CA LEU A 17 -0.12 11.34 25.34
C LEU A 17 -0.72 10.59 26.55
N HIS A 18 0.12 10.17 27.49
CA HIS A 18 -0.34 9.56 28.74
C HIS A 18 -1.12 10.55 29.62
N SER A 19 -0.65 11.79 29.73
CA SER A 19 -1.38 12.87 30.42
C SER A 19 -2.71 13.16 29.75
N LEU A 20 -2.73 13.24 28.41
CA LEU A 20 -3.95 13.47 27.62
C LEU A 20 -4.98 12.35 27.84
N ARG A 21 -4.54 11.09 27.85
CA ARG A 21 -5.39 9.92 28.17
C ARG A 21 -6.03 10.08 29.55
N ARG A 22 -5.24 10.42 30.58
CA ARG A 22 -5.74 10.60 31.94
C ARG A 22 -6.75 11.76 32.02
N ALA A 23 -6.49 12.86 31.33
CA ALA A 23 -7.37 14.03 31.29
C ALA A 23 -8.70 13.77 30.55
N ALA A 24 -8.68 12.96 29.48
CA ALA A 24 -9.88 12.63 28.72
C ALA A 24 -10.78 11.58 29.41
N ARG A 25 -10.20 10.71 30.25
CA ARG A 25 -10.89 9.59 30.90
C ARG A 25 -12.21 9.93 31.62
N PRO A 26 -12.35 11.07 32.36
CA PRO A 26 -13.60 11.41 33.05
C PRO A 26 -14.74 11.83 32.12
N VAL A 27 -14.44 12.26 30.90
CA VAL A 27 -15.41 12.79 29.91
C VAL A 27 -15.85 11.71 28.92
N LEU A 28 -15.04 10.65 28.77
CA LEU A 28 -15.40 9.47 27.99
C LEU A 28 -16.45 8.67 28.78
N ARG A 29 -17.50 8.23 28.09
CA ARG A 29 -18.53 7.40 28.71
C ARG A 29 -17.92 6.02 28.84
N TYR A 30 -17.22 5.77 29.94
CA TYR A 30 -16.83 4.41 30.29
C TYR A 30 -18.12 3.59 30.33
N ARG A 31 -18.40 2.81 29.28
CA ARG A 31 -19.57 1.92 29.27
C ARG A 31 -19.45 1.08 30.53
N ALA A 32 -20.50 1.10 31.36
CA ALA A 32 -20.54 0.32 32.60
C ALA A 32 -20.36 -1.19 32.31
N THR A 33 -20.65 -1.61 31.08
CA THR A 33 -20.52 -2.98 30.60
C THR A 33 -19.32 -3.09 29.63
N PRO A 34 -18.38 -4.03 29.86
CA PRO A 34 -17.36 -4.39 28.87
C PRO A 34 -18.00 -4.78 27.53
N PRO A 35 -17.33 -4.56 26.39
CA PRO A 35 -17.82 -5.04 25.11
C PRO A 35 -17.97 -6.56 25.12
N ASP A 36 -19.09 -7.06 24.61
CA ASP A 36 -19.36 -8.49 24.44
C ASP A 36 -18.57 -9.01 23.23
N LEU A 37 -17.44 -9.67 23.51
CA LEU A 37 -16.60 -10.29 22.48
C LEU A 37 -17.13 -11.64 22.00
N ALA A 38 -18.21 -12.18 22.57
CA ALA A 38 -18.86 -13.37 22.04
C ALA A 38 -19.65 -13.09 20.74
N LYS A 39 -19.87 -11.80 20.42
CA LYS A 39 -20.59 -11.36 19.22
C LYS A 39 -19.70 -10.49 18.34
N PRO A 40 -19.67 -10.72 17.02
CA PRO A 40 -18.96 -9.83 16.12
C PRO A 40 -19.57 -8.42 16.12
N PRO A 41 -18.77 -7.38 15.85
CA PRO A 41 -19.26 -6.01 15.84
C PRO A 41 -20.22 -5.81 14.66
N GLN A 42 -21.32 -5.09 14.87
CA GLN A 42 -22.19 -4.70 13.76
C GLN A 42 -21.53 -3.62 12.89
N ARG A 43 -20.75 -2.73 13.50
CA ARG A 43 -20.04 -1.63 12.84
C ARG A 43 -18.55 -1.65 13.18
N LEU A 44 -17.73 -1.89 12.17
CA LEU A 44 -16.28 -1.97 12.26
C LEU A 44 -15.63 -0.81 11.52
N LEU A 45 -14.80 -0.03 12.22
CA LEU A 45 -13.95 0.99 11.61
C LEU A 45 -12.56 0.41 11.32
N VAL A 46 -12.03 0.59 10.12
CA VAL A 46 -10.64 0.25 9.80
C VAL A 46 -9.86 1.51 9.44
N LEU A 47 -8.71 1.71 10.06
CA LEU A 47 -7.89 2.90 9.88
C LEU A 47 -6.62 2.55 9.11
N ARG A 48 -6.39 3.25 8.00
CA ARG A 48 -5.14 3.18 7.22
C ARG A 48 -4.79 4.56 6.66
N PRO A 49 -3.86 5.30 7.28
CA PRO A 49 -3.55 6.69 6.91
C PRO A 49 -2.62 6.82 5.70
N ASP A 50 -2.07 5.71 5.24
CA ASP A 50 -0.97 5.64 4.29
C ASP A 50 -1.37 6.00 2.85
N HIS A 51 -0.41 5.86 1.94
CA HIS A 51 -0.59 6.12 0.52
C HIS A 51 -1.21 4.93 -0.23
N LEU A 52 -1.45 5.11 -1.53
CA LEU A 52 -2.18 4.18 -2.40
C LEU A 52 -1.70 2.72 -2.29
N GLY A 53 -0.38 2.48 -2.34
CA GLY A 53 0.20 1.13 -2.30
C GLY A 53 -0.07 0.40 -0.97
N ASP A 54 0.04 1.11 0.15
CA ASP A 54 -0.23 0.55 1.48
C ASP A 54 -1.70 0.18 1.68
N LEU A 55 -2.62 0.94 1.08
CA LEU A 55 -4.04 0.62 1.07
C LEU A 55 -4.33 -0.62 0.23
N LEU A 56 -3.71 -0.74 -0.96
CA LEU A 56 -3.81 -1.95 -1.78
C LEU A 56 -3.29 -3.18 -1.03
N MET A 57 -2.17 -3.07 -0.32
CA MET A 57 -1.64 -4.13 0.55
C MET A 57 -2.53 -4.43 1.77
N THR A 58 -3.50 -3.58 2.08
CA THR A 58 -4.50 -3.85 3.15
C THR A 58 -5.68 -4.66 2.61
N THR A 59 -5.92 -4.68 1.29
CA THR A 59 -7.08 -5.38 0.70
C THR A 59 -7.18 -6.87 1.02
N PRO A 60 -6.10 -7.67 1.13
CA PRO A 60 -6.21 -9.06 1.61
C PRO A 60 -6.83 -9.18 3.01
N ALA A 61 -6.45 -8.26 3.91
CA ALA A 61 -6.97 -8.23 5.27
C ALA A 61 -8.45 -7.81 5.31
N LEU A 62 -8.85 -6.89 4.42
CA LEU A 62 -10.26 -6.50 4.26
C LEU A 62 -11.10 -7.66 3.72
N SER A 63 -10.59 -8.39 2.72
CA SER A 63 -11.23 -9.60 2.21
C SER A 63 -11.41 -10.66 3.29
N LEU A 64 -10.38 -10.89 4.11
CA LEU A 64 -10.45 -11.83 5.23
C LEU A 64 -11.53 -11.41 6.24
N LEU A 65 -11.57 -10.14 6.61
CA LEU A 65 -12.60 -9.59 7.51
C LEU A 65 -14.00 -9.74 6.92
N ARG A 66 -14.21 -9.38 5.64
CA ARG A 66 -15.52 -9.51 4.97
C ARG A 66 -16.01 -10.95 4.94
N HIS A 67 -15.16 -11.91 4.58
CA HIS A 67 -15.54 -13.33 4.53
C HIS A 67 -15.92 -13.87 5.90
N ALA A 68 -15.15 -13.50 6.94
CA ALA A 68 -15.42 -13.94 8.31
C ALA A 68 -16.56 -13.17 9.00
N LEU A 69 -16.87 -11.95 8.54
CA LEU A 69 -17.87 -11.03 9.10
C LEU A 69 -18.85 -10.55 8.03
N PRO A 70 -19.63 -11.43 7.38
CA PRO A 70 -20.43 -11.08 6.20
C PRO A 70 -21.52 -10.04 6.49
N LYS A 71 -21.99 -9.95 7.73
CA LYS A 71 -23.05 -9.02 8.17
C LYS A 71 -22.54 -7.73 8.82
N THR A 72 -21.23 -7.61 9.05
CA THR A 72 -20.65 -6.42 9.68
C THR A 72 -20.53 -5.31 8.64
N GLU A 73 -20.95 -4.10 9.01
CA GLU A 73 -20.70 -2.89 8.25
C GLU A 73 -19.24 -2.47 8.48
N ILE A 74 -18.39 -2.58 7.45
CA ILE A 74 -16.96 -2.25 7.47
C ILE A 74 -16.78 -0.88 6.83
N THR A 75 -16.37 0.10 7.63
CA THR A 75 -16.04 1.45 7.15
C THR A 75 -14.54 1.70 7.18
N ALA A 76 -13.96 2.12 6.06
CA ALA A 76 -12.56 2.50 5.96
C ALA A 76 -12.36 4.00 6.20
N LEU A 77 -11.59 4.35 7.23
CA LEU A 77 -11.11 5.71 7.48
C LEU A 77 -9.73 5.89 6.85
N VAL A 78 -9.65 6.67 5.78
CA VAL A 78 -8.46 6.80 4.93
C VAL A 78 -8.14 8.26 4.60
N GLY A 79 -6.91 8.52 4.17
CA GLY A 79 -6.52 9.85 3.69
C GLY A 79 -7.21 10.17 2.35
N PRO A 80 -7.49 11.45 2.04
CA PRO A 80 -8.04 11.84 0.73
C PRO A 80 -7.23 11.30 -0.44
N TRP A 81 -5.90 11.31 -0.31
CA TRP A 81 -4.95 10.79 -1.30
C TRP A 81 -5.00 9.27 -1.52
N GLY A 82 -5.58 8.52 -0.58
CA GLY A 82 -5.66 7.07 -0.61
C GLY A 82 -7.04 6.53 -0.99
N ALA A 83 -8.09 7.35 -0.87
CA ALA A 83 -9.48 6.92 -0.99
C ALA A 83 -9.79 6.19 -2.30
N ALA A 84 -9.17 6.61 -3.40
CA ALA A 84 -9.35 5.99 -4.72
C ALA A 84 -8.96 4.50 -4.74
N SER A 85 -8.03 4.05 -3.88
CA SER A 85 -7.63 2.63 -3.79
C SER A 85 -8.74 1.68 -3.36
N LEU A 86 -9.79 2.19 -2.70
CA LEU A 86 -10.88 1.36 -2.16
C LEU A 86 -12.25 1.66 -2.80
N GLN A 87 -12.35 2.63 -3.73
CA GLN A 87 -13.62 3.21 -4.20
C GLN A 87 -14.62 2.20 -4.81
N ASN A 88 -14.13 1.06 -5.32
CA ASN A 88 -14.96 -0.04 -5.85
C ASN A 88 -14.68 -1.39 -5.15
N ASN A 89 -14.15 -1.35 -3.93
CA ASN A 89 -13.82 -2.56 -3.18
C ASN A 89 -15.09 -3.07 -2.45
N SER A 90 -15.56 -4.26 -2.83
CA SER A 90 -16.78 -4.87 -2.26
C SER A 90 -16.64 -5.34 -0.81
N ASP A 91 -15.43 -5.37 -0.25
CA ASP A 91 -15.21 -5.76 1.14
C ASP A 91 -15.47 -4.61 2.13
N VAL A 92 -15.55 -3.37 1.63
CA VAL A 92 -15.76 -2.14 2.41
C VAL A 92 -17.10 -1.52 2.02
N ASP A 93 -17.95 -1.24 3.00
CA ASP A 93 -19.27 -0.63 2.76
C ASP A 93 -19.19 0.88 2.61
N ASN A 94 -18.32 1.54 3.39
CA ASN A 94 -18.19 2.99 3.38
C ASN A 94 -16.71 3.43 3.42
N ILE A 95 -16.41 4.55 2.78
CA ILE A 95 -15.10 5.20 2.85
C ILE A 95 -15.29 6.60 3.43
N VAL A 96 -14.66 6.84 4.58
CA VAL A 96 -14.61 8.15 5.24
C VAL A 96 -13.22 8.74 5.06
N ARG A 97 -13.15 9.97 4.57
CA ARG A 97 -11.88 10.69 4.36
C ARG A 97 -11.49 11.46 5.62
N CYS A 98 -10.21 11.40 5.99
CA CYS A 98 -9.65 12.15 7.11
C CYS A 98 -8.23 12.64 6.75
N GLU A 99 -7.95 13.92 6.99
CA GLU A 99 -6.70 14.56 6.55
C GLU A 99 -5.44 14.05 7.25
N PHE A 100 -5.58 13.31 8.34
CA PHE A 100 -4.48 12.75 9.13
C PHE A 100 -3.25 13.69 9.24
N PRO A 101 -3.25 14.68 10.15
CA PRO A 101 -2.26 15.77 10.18
C PRO A 101 -0.77 15.36 10.30
N GLY A 102 -0.45 14.07 10.48
CA GLY A 102 0.91 13.54 10.44
C GLY A 102 1.37 13.06 9.05
N PHE A 103 0.47 13.03 8.07
CA PHE A 103 0.67 12.43 6.74
C PHE A 103 0.53 13.46 5.60
N SER A 104 0.02 14.65 5.90
CA SER A 104 0.13 15.81 5.03
C SER A 104 1.57 16.39 5.07
N ARG A 105 2.04 16.89 3.91
CA ARG A 105 3.30 17.62 3.79
C ARG A 105 3.17 19.10 4.16
N GLU A 106 1.94 19.57 4.42
CA GLU A 106 1.69 20.97 4.74
C GLU A 106 2.17 21.34 6.15
N PRO A 107 2.73 22.55 6.33
CA PRO A 107 3.09 23.04 7.64
C PRO A 107 1.85 23.18 8.52
N LYS A 108 1.99 22.76 9.78
CA LYS A 108 0.90 22.84 10.76
C LYS A 108 0.75 24.28 11.23
N ALA A 109 -0.49 24.75 11.30
CA ALA A 109 -0.79 26.08 11.84
C ALA A 109 -0.20 26.31 13.24
N ASN A 110 -0.24 25.28 14.11
CA ASN A 110 0.44 25.27 15.41
C ASN A 110 0.60 23.82 15.94
N PRO A 111 1.41 23.60 17.01
CA PRO A 111 1.65 22.26 17.57
C PRO A 111 0.40 21.54 18.12
N PHE A 112 -0.66 22.28 18.48
CA PHE A 112 -1.88 21.73 19.06
C PHE A 112 -2.95 21.39 18.01
N ALA A 113 -2.86 21.95 16.81
CA ALA A 113 -3.82 21.74 15.72
C ALA A 113 -4.16 20.26 15.46
N PRO A 114 -3.19 19.31 15.45
CA PRO A 114 -3.52 17.89 15.27
C PRO A 114 -4.41 17.30 16.37
N TYR A 115 -4.32 17.79 17.60
CA TYR A 115 -5.12 17.29 18.73
C TYR A 115 -6.52 17.89 18.74
N LEU A 116 -6.65 19.18 18.39
CA LEU A 116 -7.95 19.83 18.19
C LEU A 116 -8.72 19.16 17.05
N TYR A 117 -8.03 18.87 15.94
CA TYR A 117 -8.62 18.11 14.84
C TYR A 117 -9.03 16.70 15.26
N ALA A 118 -8.22 16.00 16.08
CA ALA A 118 -8.64 14.69 16.63
C ALA A 118 -9.91 14.79 17.49
N LEU A 119 -10.04 15.85 18.29
CA LEU A 119 -11.25 16.08 19.09
C LEU A 119 -12.47 16.36 18.21
N GLU A 120 -12.33 17.16 17.17
CA GLU A 120 -13.39 17.41 16.19
C GLU A 120 -13.84 16.12 15.50
N GLN A 121 -12.89 15.39 14.89
CA GLN A 121 -13.17 14.15 14.18
C GLN A 121 -13.73 13.05 15.10
N SER A 122 -13.30 13.01 16.37
CA SER A 122 -13.82 12.03 17.33
C SER A 122 -15.29 12.21 17.65
N ARG A 123 -15.83 13.45 17.58
CA ARG A 123 -17.28 13.69 17.76
C ARG A 123 -18.09 13.09 16.62
N ILE A 124 -17.61 13.23 15.39
CA ILE A 124 -18.23 12.66 14.19
C ILE A 124 -18.22 11.13 14.27
N LEU A 125 -17.07 10.53 14.61
CA LEU A 125 -16.95 9.08 14.74
C LEU A 125 -17.80 8.51 15.88
N ARG A 126 -17.92 9.25 17.00
CA ARG A 126 -18.76 8.82 18.13
C ARG A 126 -20.23 8.72 17.74
N GLN A 127 -20.73 9.67 16.95
CA GLN A 127 -22.11 9.65 16.45
C GLN A 127 -22.39 8.49 15.49
N SER A 128 -21.35 7.96 14.84
CA SER A 128 -21.45 6.84 13.90
C SER A 128 -21.63 5.49 14.59
N GLY A 129 -21.36 5.39 15.90
CA GLY A 129 -21.66 4.19 16.69
C GLY A 129 -20.78 2.97 16.39
N TYR A 130 -19.54 3.16 15.96
CA TYR A 130 -18.60 2.04 15.75
C TYR A 130 -18.35 1.27 17.05
N GLU A 131 -18.43 -0.05 16.98
CA GLU A 131 -18.26 -0.96 18.12
C GLU A 131 -16.82 -1.47 18.21
N ALA A 132 -16.13 -1.53 17.07
CA ALA A 132 -14.74 -1.91 16.98
C ALA A 132 -13.98 -1.01 16.01
N ALA A 133 -12.68 -0.83 16.26
CA ALA A 133 -11.75 -0.18 15.35
C ALA A 133 -10.44 -0.97 15.23
N ILE A 134 -9.95 -1.14 14.01
CA ILE A 134 -8.65 -1.76 13.71
C ILE A 134 -7.71 -0.68 13.16
N ASN A 135 -6.53 -0.55 13.78
CA ASN A 135 -5.47 0.33 13.30
C ASN A 135 -4.38 -0.49 12.60
N PHE A 136 -4.43 -0.53 11.27
CA PHE A 136 -3.54 -1.37 10.46
C PHE A 136 -2.08 -0.88 10.43
N ARG A 137 -1.82 0.40 10.74
CA ARG A 137 -0.45 0.92 10.77
C ARG A 137 0.11 0.85 12.19
N TYR A 138 1.18 0.09 12.38
CA TYR A 138 1.71 -0.24 13.72
C TYR A 138 2.09 0.98 14.58
N ASP A 139 2.62 2.05 13.97
CA ASP A 139 3.07 3.26 14.67
C ASP A 139 2.06 4.42 14.62
N PHE A 140 0.82 4.18 14.17
CA PHE A 140 -0.19 5.23 13.99
C PHE A 140 -0.89 5.63 15.29
N TRP A 141 -0.12 6.22 16.21
CA TRP A 141 -0.58 6.71 17.51
C TRP A 141 -1.73 7.71 17.41
N TRP A 142 -1.78 8.54 16.35
CA TRP A 142 -2.82 9.55 16.19
C TRP A 142 -4.18 8.90 15.91
N GLY A 143 -4.24 7.84 15.09
CA GLY A 143 -5.46 7.05 14.90
C GLY A 143 -5.88 6.30 16.17
N ALA A 144 -4.91 5.81 16.95
CA ALA A 144 -5.20 5.20 18.25
C ALA A 144 -5.81 6.23 19.22
N LEU A 145 -5.26 7.45 19.27
CA LEU A 145 -5.83 8.57 20.04
C LEU A 145 -7.24 8.92 19.55
N LEU A 146 -7.43 9.05 18.23
CA LEU A 146 -8.73 9.39 17.64
C LEU A 146 -9.82 8.38 18.02
N THR A 147 -9.54 7.08 17.90
CA THR A 147 -10.51 6.03 18.25
C THR A 147 -10.78 5.98 19.76
N TYR A 148 -9.79 6.30 20.59
CA TYR A 148 -9.96 6.46 22.04
C TYR A 148 -10.84 7.67 22.38
N LEU A 149 -10.59 8.83 21.78
CA LEU A 149 -11.42 10.02 21.96
C LEU A 149 -12.84 9.83 21.42
N ALA A 150 -13.00 9.02 20.37
CA ALA A 150 -14.30 8.67 19.81
C ALA A 150 -15.10 7.70 20.70
N ASP A 151 -14.48 7.18 21.77
CA ASP A 151 -15.10 6.25 22.72
C ASP A 151 -15.53 4.92 22.08
N ILE A 152 -14.79 4.47 21.05
CA ILE A 152 -15.03 3.18 20.38
C ILE A 152 -14.59 2.08 21.34
N PRO A 153 -15.46 1.12 21.73
CA PRO A 153 -15.19 0.26 22.89
C PRO A 153 -14.08 -0.77 22.63
N VAL A 154 -14.04 -1.38 21.44
CA VAL A 154 -12.95 -2.28 21.03
C VAL A 154 -12.00 -1.56 20.08
N ARG A 155 -10.74 -1.42 20.47
CA ARG A 155 -9.68 -0.77 19.68
C ARG A 155 -8.49 -1.71 19.57
N ILE A 156 -8.24 -2.20 18.37
CA ILE A 156 -7.25 -3.22 18.05
C ILE A 156 -6.12 -2.59 17.24
N GLY A 157 -4.88 -2.97 17.55
CA GLY A 157 -3.69 -2.51 16.82
C GLY A 157 -2.44 -3.23 17.30
N TYR A 158 -1.29 -2.84 16.78
CA TYR A 158 -0.01 -3.35 17.27
C TYR A 158 0.39 -2.73 18.62
N ASP A 159 1.06 -3.51 19.46
CA ASP A 159 1.64 -3.03 20.72
C ASP A 159 2.86 -2.16 20.44
N TRP A 160 2.61 -0.88 20.19
CA TRP A 160 3.63 0.12 19.87
C TRP A 160 3.66 1.23 20.91
N PRO A 161 4.84 1.70 21.38
CA PRO A 161 4.95 2.56 22.56
C PRO A 161 4.06 3.82 22.56
N GLU A 162 3.86 4.47 21.42
CA GLU A 162 3.00 5.67 21.36
C GLU A 162 1.51 5.38 21.16
N ALA A 163 1.14 4.19 20.70
CA ALA A 163 -0.24 3.81 20.42
C ALA A 163 -0.87 2.97 21.54
N HIS A 164 -0.06 2.13 22.21
CA HIS A 164 -0.52 1.05 23.09
C HIS A 164 -1.49 1.49 24.20
N SER A 165 -1.32 2.71 24.73
CA SER A 165 -2.11 3.24 25.84
C SER A 165 -3.54 3.58 25.42
N PHE A 166 -3.77 3.76 24.12
CA PHE A 166 -5.09 4.04 23.58
C PHE A 166 -5.80 2.77 23.09
N LEU A 167 -5.08 1.67 22.88
CA LEU A 167 -5.63 0.40 22.41
C LEU A 167 -6.21 -0.42 23.56
N THR A 168 -7.17 -1.29 23.25
CA THR A 168 -7.73 -2.28 24.19
C THR A 168 -7.16 -3.67 23.95
N HIS A 169 -6.96 -4.04 22.68
CA HIS A 169 -6.43 -5.32 22.25
C HIS A 169 -5.19 -5.06 21.40
N ARG A 170 -4.12 -5.79 21.67
CA ARG A 170 -2.79 -5.45 21.20
C ARG A 170 -2.07 -6.69 20.72
N LEU A 171 -1.71 -6.69 19.44
CA LEU A 171 -0.84 -7.70 18.85
C LEU A 171 0.62 -7.27 19.02
N PRO A 172 1.51 -8.05 19.68
CA PRO A 172 2.91 -7.69 19.81
C PRO A 172 3.56 -7.42 18.45
N PHE A 173 4.25 -6.27 18.33
CA PHE A 173 4.96 -5.95 17.09
C PHE A 173 6.34 -6.59 17.08
N GLN A 174 6.50 -7.64 16.27
CA GLN A 174 7.71 -8.43 16.19
C GLN A 174 8.49 -8.18 14.89
N ALA A 175 9.06 -6.97 14.73
CA ALA A 175 9.72 -6.54 13.50
C ALA A 175 10.91 -7.41 13.02
N LYS A 176 11.49 -8.24 13.89
CA LYS A 176 12.77 -8.94 13.63
C LYS A 176 12.78 -10.44 13.93
N SER A 177 11.79 -10.99 14.64
CA SER A 177 11.86 -12.36 15.15
C SER A 177 11.27 -13.42 14.22
N GLY A 178 10.70 -13.06 13.07
CA GLY A 178 10.16 -14.02 12.10
C GLY A 178 8.95 -14.82 12.58
N ASN A 179 8.67 -14.82 13.88
CA ASN A 179 7.59 -15.55 14.54
C ASN A 179 6.30 -14.71 14.56
N PHE A 180 5.74 -14.43 13.38
CA PHE A 180 4.32 -14.12 13.33
C PHE A 180 3.53 -15.42 13.41
N LEU A 181 2.24 -15.31 13.77
CA LEU A 181 1.27 -16.41 13.87
C LEU A 181 1.66 -17.57 12.95
N PRO A 182 1.89 -18.80 13.48
CA PRO A 182 2.38 -19.92 12.67
C PRO A 182 1.57 -20.19 11.38
N SER A 183 0.28 -19.85 11.39
CA SER A 183 -0.61 -19.93 10.22
C SER A 183 -0.24 -18.99 9.07
N LEU A 184 0.44 -17.86 9.32
CA LEU A 184 0.91 -16.93 8.28
C LEU A 184 2.21 -17.39 7.61
N ASN A 185 2.99 -18.25 8.27
CA ASN A 185 4.18 -18.86 7.66
C ASN A 185 3.81 -19.88 6.57
N GLN A 186 2.52 -20.25 6.48
CA GLN A 186 1.98 -21.18 5.50
C GLN A 186 1.27 -20.47 4.34
N LEU A 187 1.30 -19.13 4.27
CA LEU A 187 0.70 -18.39 3.15
C LEU A 187 1.39 -18.83 1.84
N PRO A 188 0.65 -19.46 0.91
CA PRO A 188 1.24 -20.01 -0.29
C PRO A 188 1.78 -18.87 -1.16
N ASN A 189 3.05 -18.97 -1.55
CA ASN A 189 3.70 -18.12 -2.56
C ASN A 189 4.01 -16.66 -2.15
N PHE A 190 4.44 -16.38 -0.92
CA PHE A 190 4.80 -15.01 -0.51
C PHE A 190 6.13 -14.91 0.27
N GLY A 191 7.26 -15.37 -0.29
CA GLY A 191 8.61 -15.11 0.27
C GLY A 191 8.73 -15.37 1.79
N GLN A 192 9.57 -14.60 2.50
CA GLN A 192 9.53 -14.55 3.97
C GLN A 192 8.38 -13.62 4.41
N PRO A 193 7.19 -14.13 4.76
CA PRO A 193 5.98 -13.31 4.90
C PRO A 193 6.03 -12.44 6.16
N SER A 194 6.87 -12.81 7.13
CA SER A 194 6.87 -12.25 8.47
C SER A 194 7.07 -10.73 8.53
N GLN A 195 7.68 -10.10 7.53
CA GLN A 195 7.94 -8.65 7.53
C GLN A 195 7.13 -7.88 6.50
N HIS A 196 6.39 -8.56 5.64
CA HIS A 196 5.68 -7.93 4.53
C HIS A 196 4.46 -7.13 5.03
N SER A 197 4.25 -5.92 4.51
CA SER A 197 3.15 -5.03 4.93
C SER A 197 1.76 -5.70 4.81
N ALA A 198 1.51 -6.42 3.71
CA ALA A 198 0.26 -7.18 3.55
C ALA A 198 0.10 -8.34 4.55
N ALA A 199 1.19 -9.04 4.90
CA ALA A 199 1.16 -10.10 5.91
C ALA A 199 0.89 -9.54 7.30
N LEU A 200 1.45 -8.38 7.64
CA LEU A 200 1.13 -7.65 8.87
C LEU A 200 -0.37 -7.30 8.91
N ASN A 201 -0.92 -6.77 7.81
CA ASN A 201 -2.35 -6.47 7.74
C ASN A 201 -3.21 -7.73 7.96
N LEU A 202 -2.86 -8.85 7.31
CA LEU A 202 -3.54 -10.15 7.52
C LEU A 202 -3.42 -10.63 8.96
N ALA A 203 -2.24 -10.51 9.59
CA ALA A 203 -2.03 -10.88 10.98
C ALA A 203 -2.96 -10.12 11.93
N LEU A 204 -3.13 -8.82 11.72
CA LEU A 204 -3.97 -8.00 12.56
C LEU A 204 -5.46 -8.28 12.35
N ALA A 205 -5.88 -8.56 11.10
CA ALA A 205 -7.23 -9.01 10.80
C ALA A 205 -7.52 -10.37 11.45
N HIS A 206 -6.61 -11.34 11.29
CA HIS A 206 -6.73 -12.66 11.93
C HIS A 206 -6.79 -12.54 13.46
N TYR A 207 -5.88 -11.78 14.07
CA TYR A 207 -5.89 -11.50 15.52
C TYR A 207 -7.22 -10.87 15.97
N THR A 208 -7.79 -9.97 15.17
CA THR A 208 -9.10 -9.37 15.46
C THR A 208 -10.19 -10.43 15.50
N LEU A 209 -10.25 -11.30 14.50
CA LEU A 209 -11.24 -12.38 14.43
C LEU A 209 -11.11 -13.36 15.60
N GLN A 210 -9.89 -13.65 16.05
CA GLN A 210 -9.64 -14.45 17.26
C GLN A 210 -10.20 -13.78 18.52
N GLN A 211 -10.17 -12.45 18.65
CA GLN A 211 -10.77 -11.77 19.81
C GLN A 211 -12.28 -11.99 19.86
N TYR A 212 -12.91 -12.17 18.70
CA TYR A 212 -14.33 -12.50 18.55
C TYR A 212 -14.61 -14.02 18.47
N GLN A 213 -13.62 -14.86 18.79
CA GLN A 213 -13.73 -16.34 18.75
C GLN A 213 -14.10 -16.90 17.36
N ILE A 214 -13.73 -16.18 16.29
CA ILE A 214 -13.96 -16.59 14.91
C ILE A 214 -12.69 -17.22 14.36
N ASN A 215 -12.77 -18.49 13.97
CA ASN A 215 -11.68 -19.16 13.27
C ASN A 215 -11.60 -18.68 11.82
N SER A 216 -10.43 -18.14 11.43
CA SER A 216 -10.17 -17.68 10.07
C SER A 216 -9.01 -18.39 9.38
N ASP A 217 -8.41 -19.41 10.02
CA ASP A 217 -7.32 -20.19 9.44
C ASP A 217 -7.67 -20.82 8.07
N PRO A 218 -8.89 -21.35 7.83
CA PRO A 218 -9.24 -21.91 6.51
C PRO A 218 -9.06 -20.91 5.36
N TYR A 219 -9.41 -19.64 5.61
CA TYR A 219 -9.38 -18.57 4.61
C TYR A 219 -7.97 -18.07 4.29
N LEU A 220 -6.99 -18.30 5.16
CA LEU A 220 -5.61 -17.85 4.94
C LEU A 220 -4.94 -18.61 3.78
N SER A 221 -5.35 -19.85 3.54
CA SER A 221 -4.86 -20.65 2.41
C SER A 221 -5.51 -20.29 1.07
N GLU A 222 -6.62 -19.54 1.09
CA GLU A 222 -7.39 -19.20 -0.10
C GLU A 222 -6.83 -17.98 -0.81
N GLN A 223 -6.13 -18.18 -1.94
CA GLN A 223 -5.56 -17.09 -2.74
C GLN A 223 -6.58 -16.05 -3.19
N GLN A 224 -7.83 -16.45 -3.40
CA GLN A 224 -8.93 -15.54 -3.75
C GLN A 224 -9.22 -14.53 -2.62
N ILE A 225 -8.92 -14.87 -1.37
CA ILE A 225 -9.06 -14.01 -0.20
C ILE A 225 -7.75 -13.25 0.04
N THR A 226 -6.61 -13.92 -0.06
CA THR A 226 -5.32 -13.36 0.37
C THR A 226 -4.56 -12.57 -0.70
N ARG A 227 -5.04 -12.50 -1.95
CA ARG A 227 -4.47 -11.63 -2.99
C ARG A 227 -4.86 -10.16 -2.81
N MET A 228 -4.02 -9.25 -3.32
CA MET A 228 -4.43 -7.85 -3.44
C MET A 228 -5.54 -7.69 -4.50
N LYS A 229 -6.42 -6.71 -4.31
CA LYS A 229 -7.57 -6.49 -5.19
C LYS A 229 -7.78 -5.01 -5.51
N TYR A 230 -8.00 -4.74 -6.78
CA TYR A 230 -8.58 -3.49 -7.26
C TYR A 230 -9.53 -3.77 -8.42
N TYR A 231 -10.66 -3.06 -8.45
CA TYR A 231 -11.68 -3.24 -9.48
C TYR A 231 -11.87 -1.92 -10.23
N PRO A 232 -11.29 -1.78 -11.44
CA PRO A 232 -11.53 -0.61 -12.28
C PRO A 232 -13.03 -0.47 -12.59
N ALA A 233 -13.53 0.77 -12.65
CA ALA A 233 -14.92 1.01 -13.00
C ALA A 233 -15.19 0.59 -14.46
N ALA A 234 -16.44 0.23 -14.77
CA ALA A 234 -16.82 -0.14 -16.13
C ALA A 234 -16.56 0.97 -17.15
N GLU A 235 -16.73 2.23 -16.73
CA GLU A 235 -16.41 3.42 -17.54
C GLU A 235 -14.92 3.56 -17.83
N ASP A 236 -14.05 3.28 -16.86
CA ASP A 236 -12.59 3.31 -17.04
C ASP A 236 -12.13 2.22 -18.00
N LEU A 237 -12.68 1.00 -17.87
CA LEU A 237 -12.42 -0.10 -18.78
C LEU A 237 -12.88 0.24 -20.21
N ARG A 238 -14.06 0.85 -20.36
CA ARG A 238 -14.56 1.28 -21.68
C ARG A 238 -13.66 2.36 -22.28
N TYR A 239 -13.27 3.35 -21.50
CA TYR A 239 -12.38 4.43 -21.92
C TYR A 239 -11.04 3.89 -22.43
N VAL A 240 -10.39 3.02 -21.65
CA VAL A 240 -9.10 2.42 -22.03
C VAL A 240 -9.24 1.55 -23.29
N ASN A 241 -10.29 0.72 -23.39
CA ASN A 241 -10.49 -0.13 -24.56
C ASN A 241 -10.71 0.67 -25.86
N LEU A 242 -11.40 1.82 -25.78
CA LEU A 242 -11.58 2.72 -26.92
C LEU A 242 -10.25 3.32 -27.35
N ASN A 243 -9.49 3.91 -26.41
CA ASN A 243 -8.19 4.52 -26.73
C ASN A 243 -7.18 3.51 -27.28
N LEU A 244 -7.09 2.31 -26.69
CA LEU A 244 -6.21 1.26 -27.22
C LEU A 244 -6.57 0.93 -28.68
N SER A 245 -7.87 0.84 -28.99
CA SER A 245 -8.33 0.58 -30.37
C SER A 245 -7.97 1.73 -31.31
N GLU A 246 -8.13 2.98 -30.89
CA GLU A 246 -7.76 4.18 -31.65
C GLU A 246 -6.24 4.28 -31.90
N TRP A 247 -5.43 3.79 -30.95
CA TRP A 247 -3.97 3.68 -31.10
C TRP A 247 -3.52 2.45 -31.91
N GLY A 248 -4.46 1.76 -32.55
CA GLY A 248 -4.18 0.59 -33.39
C GLY A 248 -3.83 -0.66 -32.60
N VAL A 249 -4.10 -0.70 -31.29
CA VAL A 249 -3.85 -1.87 -30.45
C VAL A 249 -5.01 -2.85 -30.60
N GLY A 250 -4.77 -3.92 -31.37
CA GLY A 250 -5.76 -4.96 -31.60
C GLY A 250 -6.04 -5.80 -30.35
N ARG A 251 -7.20 -6.46 -30.29
CA ARG A 251 -7.58 -7.33 -29.15
C ARG A 251 -6.62 -8.49 -28.88
N LYS A 252 -5.84 -8.91 -29.88
CA LYS A 252 -4.89 -10.04 -29.82
C LYS A 252 -3.43 -9.58 -29.69
N GLU A 253 -3.17 -8.28 -29.77
CA GLU A 253 -1.80 -7.78 -29.64
C GLU A 253 -1.37 -7.82 -28.18
N LYS A 254 -0.12 -8.23 -27.94
CA LYS A 254 0.47 -8.20 -26.61
C LYS A 254 0.79 -6.74 -26.25
N VAL A 255 0.31 -6.28 -25.11
CA VAL A 255 0.52 -4.91 -24.62
C VAL A 255 1.41 -4.96 -23.39
N VAL A 256 2.48 -4.17 -23.40
CA VAL A 256 3.36 -4.00 -22.23
C VAL A 256 3.34 -2.55 -21.81
N VAL A 257 3.08 -2.31 -20.52
CA VAL A 257 3.09 -0.97 -19.96
C VAL A 257 4.39 -0.76 -19.19
N ILE A 258 5.07 0.34 -19.46
CA ILE A 258 6.20 0.80 -18.65
C ILE A 258 5.74 2.03 -17.86
N HIS A 259 5.83 1.95 -16.54
CA HIS A 259 5.58 3.07 -15.63
C HIS A 259 6.90 3.52 -14.98
N PRO A 260 7.62 4.48 -15.58
CA PRO A 260 8.98 4.82 -15.17
C PRO A 260 9.04 5.77 -13.96
N GLY A 261 7.90 6.34 -13.56
CA GLY A 261 7.82 7.36 -12.52
C GLY A 261 7.73 6.81 -11.10
N SER A 262 8.11 7.64 -10.12
CA SER A 262 8.04 7.35 -8.69
C SER A 262 8.00 8.64 -7.88
N GLY A 263 7.32 8.61 -6.73
CA GLY A 263 7.20 9.76 -5.82
C GLY A 263 8.50 10.17 -5.10
N ALA A 264 9.61 9.48 -5.35
CA ALA A 264 10.91 9.77 -4.78
C ALA A 264 12.00 9.69 -5.88
N THR A 265 12.74 10.77 -6.07
CA THR A 265 13.72 10.94 -7.14
C THR A 265 14.85 9.92 -7.09
N LEU A 266 15.27 9.49 -5.90
CA LEU A 266 16.30 8.45 -5.72
C LEU A 266 15.87 7.04 -6.12
N LYS A 267 14.58 6.83 -6.40
CA LYS A 267 14.03 5.56 -6.89
C LYS A 267 13.98 5.51 -8.42
N LEU A 268 14.25 6.61 -9.10
CA LEU A 268 14.22 6.66 -10.56
C LEU A 268 15.36 5.81 -11.15
N TRP A 269 15.01 4.98 -12.12
CA TRP A 269 15.97 4.34 -13.00
C TRP A 269 16.32 5.26 -14.18
N THR A 270 17.16 4.80 -15.11
CA THR A 270 17.69 5.63 -16.19
C THR A 270 16.70 5.76 -17.35
N VAL A 271 16.71 6.92 -18.02
CA VAL A 271 15.92 7.17 -19.24
C VAL A 271 16.33 6.19 -20.33
N GLU A 272 17.64 6.03 -20.50
CA GLU A 272 18.26 5.14 -21.49
C GLU A 272 17.92 3.67 -21.19
N GLY A 273 17.82 3.30 -19.91
CA GLY A 273 17.44 1.95 -19.49
C GLY A 273 16.01 1.61 -19.87
N PHE A 274 15.06 2.52 -19.58
CA PHE A 274 13.67 2.33 -19.99
C PHE A 274 13.49 2.35 -21.51
N ALA A 275 14.18 3.25 -22.23
CA ALA A 275 14.13 3.31 -23.68
C ALA A 275 14.64 2.01 -24.33
N ALA A 276 15.78 1.49 -23.87
CA ALA A 276 16.33 0.24 -24.38
C ALA A 276 15.42 -0.97 -24.11
N VAL A 277 14.72 -1.00 -22.97
CA VAL A 277 13.71 -2.04 -22.70
C VAL A 277 12.51 -1.89 -23.62
N ALA A 278 12.01 -0.68 -23.84
CA ALA A 278 10.91 -0.41 -24.77
C ALA A 278 11.24 -0.85 -26.20
N ASP A 279 12.43 -0.48 -26.69
CA ASP A 279 12.91 -0.86 -28.03
C ASP A 279 13.00 -2.38 -28.20
N ALA A 280 13.59 -3.08 -27.21
CA ALA A 280 13.69 -4.53 -27.25
C ALA A 280 12.32 -5.23 -27.19
N LEU A 281 11.36 -4.67 -26.44
CA LEU A 281 9.98 -5.16 -26.37
C LEU A 281 9.24 -5.03 -27.71
N ALA A 282 9.42 -3.89 -28.39
CA ALA A 282 8.82 -3.65 -29.69
C ALA A 282 9.43 -4.57 -30.77
N GLU A 283 10.76 -4.66 -30.82
CA GLU A 283 11.50 -5.40 -31.86
C GLU A 283 11.40 -6.92 -31.71
N ARG A 284 11.65 -7.45 -30.50
CA ARG A 284 11.84 -8.90 -30.29
C ARG A 284 10.54 -9.64 -30.01
N TYR A 285 9.57 -8.97 -29.39
CA TYR A 285 8.35 -9.61 -28.90
C TYR A 285 7.08 -9.15 -29.63
N ASN A 286 7.22 -8.27 -30.64
CA ASN A 286 6.11 -7.68 -31.39
C ASN A 286 5.01 -7.13 -30.47
N THR A 287 5.42 -6.45 -29.39
CA THR A 287 4.51 -5.91 -28.38
C THR A 287 4.22 -4.44 -28.64
N LYS A 288 3.01 -4.01 -28.28
CA LYS A 288 2.67 -2.59 -28.18
C LYS A 288 3.11 -2.08 -26.82
N VAL A 289 4.12 -1.21 -26.82
CA VAL A 289 4.64 -0.60 -25.60
C VAL A 289 3.87 0.69 -25.31
N VAL A 290 3.36 0.81 -24.08
CA VAL A 290 2.73 2.04 -23.57
C VAL A 290 3.58 2.59 -22.43
N LEU A 291 4.11 3.80 -22.60
CA LEU A 291 4.74 4.58 -21.54
C LEU A 291 3.65 5.36 -20.80
N ALA A 292 3.32 4.90 -19.59
CA ALA A 292 2.25 5.48 -18.78
C ALA A 292 2.81 6.21 -17.55
N GLY A 293 2.21 7.36 -17.22
CA GLY A 293 2.54 8.10 -16.01
C GLY A 293 1.50 9.17 -15.69
N GLY A 294 1.65 9.82 -14.54
CA GLY A 294 0.83 10.97 -14.15
C GLY A 294 1.25 12.26 -14.84
N GLU A 295 0.44 13.32 -14.70
CA GLU A 295 0.74 14.64 -15.28
C GLU A 295 2.12 15.19 -14.85
N GLY A 296 2.50 14.96 -13.59
CA GLY A 296 3.81 15.35 -13.04
C GLY A 296 5.01 14.60 -13.65
N GLU A 297 4.77 13.56 -14.46
CA GLU A 297 5.81 12.71 -15.05
C GLU A 297 5.95 12.93 -16.56
N SER A 298 5.18 13.86 -17.16
CA SER A 298 5.19 14.17 -18.59
C SER A 298 6.59 14.40 -19.18
N VAL A 299 7.44 15.14 -18.46
CA VAL A 299 8.83 15.41 -18.91
C VAL A 299 9.66 14.13 -18.95
N LEU A 300 9.51 13.24 -17.97
CA LEU A 300 10.21 11.96 -17.93
C LEU A 300 9.76 11.07 -19.09
N LEU A 301 8.45 10.94 -19.31
CA LEU A 301 7.90 10.14 -20.40
C LEU A 301 8.38 10.64 -21.77
N LYS A 302 8.30 11.95 -22.02
CA LYS A 302 8.78 12.58 -23.27
C LYS A 302 10.27 12.34 -23.52
N ASN A 303 11.09 12.38 -22.47
CA ASN A 303 12.51 12.11 -22.61
C ASN A 303 12.77 10.65 -22.98
N ILE A 304 12.03 9.69 -22.40
CA ILE A 304 12.15 8.27 -22.77
C ILE A 304 11.74 8.07 -24.23
N VAL A 305 10.59 8.61 -24.65
CA VAL A 305 10.13 8.53 -26.06
C VAL A 305 11.20 9.05 -27.03
N LYS A 306 11.80 10.21 -26.74
CA LYS A 306 12.86 10.80 -27.58
C LYS A 306 14.13 9.97 -27.65
N THR A 307 14.40 9.13 -26.66
CA THR A 307 15.57 8.25 -26.61
C THR A 307 15.32 6.91 -27.31
N CYS A 308 14.06 6.48 -27.46
CA CYS A 308 13.69 5.24 -28.12
C CYS A 308 14.03 5.28 -29.62
N GLN A 309 14.39 4.13 -30.17
CA GLN A 309 14.44 3.89 -31.62
C GLN A 309 13.08 3.42 -32.17
N SER A 310 12.28 2.79 -31.32
CA SER A 310 10.88 2.44 -31.56
C SER A 310 9.95 3.65 -31.31
N ASP A 311 8.66 3.48 -31.65
CA ASP A 311 7.62 4.49 -31.41
C ASP A 311 6.64 4.00 -30.33
N PRO A 312 7.02 4.01 -29.03
CA PRO A 312 6.13 3.58 -27.97
C PRO A 312 5.02 4.61 -27.77
N LEU A 313 3.81 4.11 -27.47
CA LEU A 313 2.67 4.97 -27.18
C LEU A 313 2.92 5.74 -25.89
N HIS A 314 2.76 7.05 -25.94
CA HIS A 314 2.86 7.92 -24.77
C HIS A 314 1.46 8.19 -24.22
N TRP A 315 1.23 7.84 -22.95
CA TRP A 315 -0.05 8.11 -22.30
C TRP A 315 0.11 8.78 -20.93
N GLU A 316 -0.21 10.07 -20.89
CA GLU A 316 -0.40 10.80 -19.65
C GLU A 316 -1.79 10.51 -19.10
N THR A 317 -1.87 9.96 -17.89
CA THR A 317 -3.13 9.53 -17.27
C THR A 317 -3.96 10.70 -16.77
N SER A 318 -4.49 11.50 -17.69
CA SER A 318 -5.36 12.68 -17.45
C SER A 318 -6.74 12.36 -16.85
N GLY A 319 -6.98 11.12 -16.38
CA GLY A 319 -8.23 10.73 -15.72
C GLY A 319 -8.06 9.83 -14.52
N GLY A 320 -6.91 9.93 -13.85
CA GLY A 320 -6.74 9.44 -12.49
C GLY A 320 -6.57 7.93 -12.33
N PHE A 321 -6.59 7.51 -11.07
CA PHE A 321 -6.18 6.19 -10.59
C PHE A 321 -6.95 5.02 -11.23
N GLY A 322 -8.25 5.17 -11.48
CA GLY A 322 -9.11 4.13 -12.06
C GLY A 322 -8.76 3.78 -13.52
N ARG A 323 -8.46 4.80 -14.34
CA ARG A 323 -8.03 4.59 -15.74
C ARG A 323 -6.66 3.92 -15.83
N LEU A 324 -5.72 4.28 -14.97
CA LEU A 324 -4.43 3.59 -14.90
C LEU A 324 -4.62 2.11 -14.55
N ALA A 325 -5.50 1.81 -13.58
CA ALA A 325 -5.85 0.45 -13.22
C ALA A 325 -6.48 -0.32 -14.39
N ALA A 326 -7.38 0.32 -15.15
CA ALA A 326 -8.00 -0.26 -16.33
C ALA A 326 -6.97 -0.56 -17.45
N LEU A 327 -5.98 0.31 -17.66
CA LEU A 327 -4.87 0.03 -18.58
C LEU A 327 -4.07 -1.17 -18.11
N PHE A 328 -3.67 -1.20 -16.83
CA PHE A 328 -2.93 -2.33 -16.29
C PHE A 328 -3.72 -3.63 -16.43
N ALA A 329 -5.03 -3.64 -16.15
CA ALA A 329 -5.90 -4.80 -16.29
C ALA A 329 -6.03 -5.30 -17.73
N ARG A 330 -5.73 -4.45 -18.73
CA ARG A 330 -5.79 -4.82 -20.16
C ARG A 330 -4.45 -5.22 -20.77
N CYS A 331 -3.34 -4.99 -20.09
CA CYS A 331 -2.01 -5.34 -20.59
C CYS A 331 -1.51 -6.70 -20.08
N ASP A 332 -0.49 -7.23 -20.75
CA ASP A 332 0.10 -8.54 -20.49
C ASP A 332 1.22 -8.50 -19.46
N LEU A 333 1.86 -7.33 -19.30
CA LEU A 333 2.96 -7.09 -18.40
C LEU A 333 3.07 -5.60 -18.03
N VAL A 334 3.37 -5.31 -16.77
CA VAL A 334 3.74 -3.96 -16.31
C VAL A 334 5.17 -3.96 -15.77
N ILE A 335 6.01 -3.05 -16.28
CA ILE A 335 7.38 -2.85 -15.84
C ILE A 335 7.48 -1.48 -15.17
N GLY A 336 8.12 -1.40 -14.01
CA GLY A 336 8.40 -0.09 -13.43
C GLY A 336 9.09 -0.16 -12.08
N LEU A 337 9.04 0.94 -11.37
CA LEU A 337 9.72 1.11 -10.10
C LEU A 337 8.84 0.59 -8.95
N ASP A 338 9.45 0.33 -7.79
CA ASP A 338 8.71 0.01 -6.58
C ASP A 338 7.85 1.22 -6.14
N SER A 339 6.58 1.21 -6.53
CA SER A 339 5.71 2.39 -6.46
C SER A 339 4.24 1.98 -6.32
N GLY A 340 3.40 2.92 -5.90
CA GLY A 340 1.94 2.71 -5.81
C GLY A 340 1.32 2.16 -7.10
N PRO A 341 1.62 2.72 -8.29
CA PRO A 341 1.19 2.19 -9.58
C PRO A 341 1.54 0.71 -9.80
N LEU A 342 2.73 0.27 -9.44
CA LEU A 342 3.10 -1.13 -9.62
C LEU A 342 2.35 -2.07 -8.65
N HIS A 343 2.01 -1.61 -7.45
CA HIS A 343 1.09 -2.36 -6.58
C HIS A 343 -0.34 -2.40 -7.15
N LEU A 344 -0.78 -1.36 -7.86
CA LEU A 344 -2.06 -1.35 -8.55
C LEU A 344 -2.10 -2.42 -9.66
N ALA A 345 -1.02 -2.55 -10.44
CA ALA A 345 -0.88 -3.62 -11.43
C ALA A 345 -0.99 -5.02 -10.81
N VAL A 346 -0.34 -5.25 -9.65
CA VAL A 346 -0.50 -6.50 -8.89
C VAL A 346 -1.96 -6.70 -8.44
N ALA A 347 -2.63 -5.64 -7.96
CA ALA A 347 -3.99 -5.70 -7.43
C ALA A 347 -5.07 -5.98 -8.50
N VAL A 348 -4.84 -5.56 -9.75
CA VAL A 348 -5.69 -5.96 -10.90
C VAL A 348 -5.27 -7.30 -11.52
N GLY A 349 -4.20 -7.90 -10.99
CA GLY A 349 -3.73 -9.23 -11.36
C GLY A 349 -2.75 -9.27 -12.54
N THR A 350 -2.25 -8.15 -13.03
CA THR A 350 -1.33 -8.16 -14.17
C THR A 350 0.08 -8.58 -13.73
N PRO A 351 0.81 -9.43 -14.48
CA PRO A 351 2.22 -9.70 -14.20
C PRO A 351 3.04 -8.42 -14.11
N THR A 352 4.04 -8.44 -13.24
CA THR A 352 4.83 -7.23 -12.98
C THR A 352 6.32 -7.51 -12.90
N ILE A 353 7.12 -6.52 -13.30
CA ILE A 353 8.54 -6.43 -13.01
C ILE A 353 8.79 -5.15 -12.23
N HIS A 354 9.24 -5.29 -10.99
CA HIS A 354 9.54 -4.19 -10.09
C HIS A 354 11.05 -3.98 -9.99
N LEU A 355 11.53 -2.79 -10.35
CA LEU A 355 12.90 -2.37 -10.13
C LEU A 355 13.04 -1.81 -8.71
N PHE A 356 13.90 -2.43 -7.91
CA PHE A 356 14.11 -2.09 -6.50
C PHE A 356 15.53 -1.57 -6.25
N GLY A 357 15.63 -0.57 -5.37
CA GLY A 357 16.92 -0.10 -4.84
C GLY A 357 16.89 0.22 -3.36
N PRO A 358 16.65 1.50 -2.98
CA PRO A 358 16.84 1.92 -1.60
C PRO A 358 15.84 1.30 -0.63
N THR A 359 14.68 0.85 -1.09
CA THR A 359 13.62 0.22 -0.31
C THR A 359 13.81 -1.28 -0.16
N ASP A 360 13.29 -1.84 0.94
CA ASP A 360 13.38 -3.26 1.22
C ASP A 360 12.22 -4.04 0.55
N PRO A 361 12.51 -4.91 -0.43
CA PRO A 361 11.49 -5.73 -1.08
C PRO A 361 10.83 -6.76 -0.16
N THR A 362 11.44 -7.11 0.98
CA THR A 362 10.82 -8.01 1.95
C THR A 362 9.63 -7.37 2.68
N ILE A 363 9.61 -6.03 2.74
CA ILE A 363 8.56 -5.24 3.40
C ILE A 363 7.52 -4.75 2.38
N PHE A 364 8.00 -4.26 1.23
CA PHE A 364 7.18 -3.54 0.24
C PHE A 364 7.17 -4.20 -1.15
N GLY A 365 7.60 -5.45 -1.26
CA GLY A 365 7.58 -6.21 -2.51
C GLY A 365 6.17 -6.35 -3.11
N PRO A 366 6.06 -6.86 -4.34
CA PRO A 366 4.77 -7.32 -4.85
C PRO A 366 4.21 -8.44 -3.96
N TRP A 367 2.96 -8.27 -3.53
CA TRP A 367 2.22 -9.31 -2.82
C TRP A 367 1.46 -10.18 -3.82
N GLY A 368 2.06 -11.29 -4.24
CA GLY A 368 1.45 -12.28 -5.11
C GLY A 368 2.42 -13.40 -5.45
N ASP A 369 2.00 -14.29 -6.36
CA ASP A 369 2.84 -15.37 -6.89
C ASP A 369 4.18 -14.82 -7.43
N PRO A 370 5.33 -15.27 -6.89
CA PRO A 370 6.65 -14.77 -7.27
C PRO A 370 7.08 -15.22 -8.67
N THR A 371 6.38 -16.19 -9.27
CA THR A 371 6.59 -16.55 -10.69
C THR A 371 5.91 -15.55 -11.62
N ARG A 372 4.91 -14.81 -11.12
CA ARG A 372 4.13 -13.80 -11.85
C ARG A 372 4.59 -12.37 -11.59
N HIS A 373 5.00 -12.08 -10.36
CA HIS A 373 5.45 -10.76 -9.94
C HIS A 373 6.92 -10.81 -9.54
N ARG A 374 7.74 -10.14 -10.33
CA ARG A 374 9.19 -10.28 -10.30
C ARG A 374 9.85 -9.02 -9.78
N ILE A 375 10.96 -9.22 -9.10
CA ILE A 375 11.79 -8.15 -8.55
C ILE A 375 13.14 -8.20 -9.26
N VAL A 376 13.60 -7.06 -9.76
CA VAL A 376 14.94 -6.89 -10.32
C VAL A 376 15.69 -5.87 -9.46
N ARG A 377 16.93 -6.22 -9.09
CA ARG A 377 17.83 -5.39 -8.30
C ARG A 377 19.21 -5.39 -8.94
N THR A 378 20.03 -4.43 -8.52
CA THR A 378 21.46 -4.40 -8.87
C THR A 378 22.14 -5.73 -8.51
N ASP A 379 22.99 -6.23 -9.40
CA ASP A 379 23.88 -7.37 -9.17
C ASP A 379 25.18 -6.96 -8.45
N VAL A 380 25.48 -5.66 -8.40
CA VAL A 380 26.56 -5.09 -7.60
C VAL A 380 26.24 -5.23 -6.11
N ASP A 381 27.17 -5.80 -5.35
CA ASP A 381 27.09 -5.83 -3.89
C ASP A 381 27.19 -4.40 -3.32
N LEU A 382 26.07 -3.92 -2.78
CA LEU A 382 25.94 -2.60 -2.19
C LEU A 382 25.47 -2.75 -0.75
N PRO A 383 26.36 -2.62 0.25
CA PRO A 383 26.00 -2.75 1.66
C PRO A 383 24.94 -1.76 2.14
N CYS A 384 24.71 -0.67 1.39
CA CYS A 384 23.67 0.31 1.65
C CYS A 384 22.32 -0.03 0.99
N CYS A 385 22.15 -1.16 0.32
CA CYS A 385 20.96 -1.47 -0.46
C CYS A 385 20.27 -2.73 0.10
N PRO A 386 19.16 -2.61 0.85
CA PRO A 386 18.33 -1.41 1.05
C PRO A 386 18.79 -0.50 2.20
N CYS A 387 18.60 0.82 2.09
CA CYS A 387 18.90 1.80 3.15
C CYS A 387 17.70 2.60 3.65
N GLY A 388 16.59 2.59 2.91
CA GLY A 388 15.40 3.40 3.17
C GLY A 388 15.57 4.91 2.89
N VAL A 389 16.65 5.35 2.24
CA VAL A 389 16.89 6.76 1.91
C VAL A 389 16.24 7.10 0.57
N LEU A 390 15.22 7.96 0.60
CA LEU A 390 14.35 8.26 -0.56
C LEU A 390 14.51 9.70 -1.09
N ASP A 391 15.18 10.58 -0.34
CA ASP A 391 15.46 11.96 -0.76
C ASP A 391 16.96 12.28 -0.61
N PHE A 392 17.42 13.26 -1.40
CA PHE A 392 18.84 13.65 -1.43
C PHE A 392 19.28 14.34 -0.14
N GLU A 393 18.38 15.10 0.51
CA GLU A 393 18.65 15.82 1.75
C GLU A 393 19.05 14.89 2.90
N ARG A 394 18.52 13.66 2.92
CA ARG A 394 18.83 12.64 3.92
C ARG A 394 20.03 11.75 3.55
N GLY A 395 20.79 12.10 2.50
CA GLY A 395 22.18 11.65 2.38
C GLY A 395 22.45 10.44 1.48
N CYS A 396 21.76 10.30 0.35
CA CYS A 396 22.24 9.36 -0.67
C CYS A 396 23.48 9.93 -1.38
N TRP A 397 24.66 9.64 -0.83
CA TRP A 397 25.94 10.10 -1.36
C TRP A 397 26.28 9.56 -2.77
N LYS A 398 25.56 8.54 -3.25
CA LYS A 398 25.67 8.01 -4.62
C LYS A 398 24.48 8.36 -5.52
N GLY A 399 23.57 9.22 -5.06
CA GLY A 399 22.45 9.75 -5.84
C GLY A 399 21.56 8.73 -6.55
N GLY A 400 21.27 7.57 -5.95
CA GLY A 400 20.43 6.53 -6.57
C GLY A 400 21.20 5.48 -7.38
N TYR A 401 22.51 5.33 -7.13
CA TYR A 401 23.39 4.38 -7.82
C TYR A 401 22.86 2.94 -7.87
N CYS A 402 22.17 2.48 -6.82
CA CYS A 402 21.57 1.14 -6.78
C CYS A 402 20.52 0.88 -7.86
N LEU A 403 19.82 1.90 -8.36
CA LEU A 403 18.93 1.77 -9.52
C LEU A 403 19.76 1.84 -10.79
N ARG A 404 20.64 2.84 -10.93
CA ARG A 404 21.42 3.05 -12.16
C ARG A 404 22.28 1.86 -12.57
N THR A 405 22.70 1.02 -11.62
CA THR A 405 23.48 -0.19 -11.89
C THR A 405 22.64 -1.40 -12.32
N ILE A 406 21.31 -1.34 -12.22
CA ILE A 406 20.44 -2.35 -12.82
C ILE A 406 20.66 -2.31 -14.33
N LYS A 407 21.09 -3.43 -14.90
CA LYS A 407 21.36 -3.56 -16.33
C LYS A 407 20.08 -3.85 -17.09
N VAL A 408 19.97 -3.31 -18.30
CA VAL A 408 18.88 -3.62 -19.24
C VAL A 408 18.75 -5.13 -19.46
N SER A 409 19.87 -5.84 -19.57
CA SER A 409 19.88 -7.30 -19.75
C SER A 409 19.22 -8.05 -18.57
N GLN A 410 19.37 -7.59 -17.34
CA GLN A 410 18.71 -8.20 -16.17
C GLN A 410 17.19 -8.05 -16.27
N VAL A 411 16.71 -6.90 -16.75
CA VAL A 411 15.27 -6.67 -16.94
C VAL A 411 14.74 -7.54 -18.09
N LEU A 412 15.45 -7.57 -19.22
CA LEU A 412 15.03 -8.34 -20.41
C LEU A 412 15.01 -9.85 -20.18
N GLN A 413 15.93 -10.39 -19.37
CA GLN A 413 15.88 -11.80 -18.97
C GLN A 413 14.55 -12.15 -18.27
N VAL A 414 14.08 -11.27 -17.39
CA VAL A 414 12.81 -11.49 -16.68
C VAL A 414 11.61 -11.28 -17.62
N VAL A 415 11.71 -10.36 -18.58
CA VAL A 415 10.69 -10.18 -19.63
C VAL A 415 10.51 -11.47 -20.43
N GLU A 416 11.61 -12.08 -20.88
CA GLU A 416 11.62 -13.36 -21.62
C GLU A 416 10.90 -14.46 -20.82
N GLU A 417 11.27 -14.62 -19.55
CA GLU A 417 10.65 -15.61 -18.66
C GLU A 417 9.13 -15.42 -18.47
N LEU A 418 8.62 -14.18 -18.53
CA LEU A 418 7.20 -13.86 -18.32
C LEU A 418 6.37 -13.87 -19.60
N LEU A 419 6.96 -13.47 -20.74
CA LEU A 419 6.24 -13.34 -22.02
C LEU A 419 6.31 -14.58 -22.90
N GLU A 420 7.31 -15.45 -22.75
CA GLU A 420 7.46 -16.68 -23.54
C GLU A 420 6.81 -17.90 -22.88
N LYS A 421 6.68 -17.93 -21.55
CA LYS A 421 5.96 -19.00 -20.82
C LYS A 421 4.43 -18.89 -20.91
N ARG A 422 3.91 -18.05 -21.81
CA ARG A 422 2.48 -17.73 -22.01
C ARG A 422 2.16 -17.61 -23.49
#